data_AF-A0A7V9R1S0-F1
#
_entry.id   AF-A0A7V9R1S0-F1
#
_cell.length_a   1.000
_cell.length_b   1.000
_cell.length_c   1.000
_cell.angle_alpha   90.00
_cell.angle_beta   90.00
_cell.angle_gamma   90.00
#
_symmetry.space_group_name_H-M   'P 1'
#
loop_
_entity.id
_entity.type
_entity.pdbx_description
1 polymer ?
#
loop_
_entity_poly.entity_id
_entity_poly.type
_entity_poly.pdbx_seq_one_letter_code
_entity_poly.pdbx_strand_id
1 'polypeptide(L)'
;MTVGLTAQMASAQAGSMTYVLGDAGANHLSGGSGAQLLGGRGGDDAIRPGPGADIVRAGPGDDYVFLRNDGAVDRIHCGTGFDVVAYRFAVDRHDIIDRNCEGAIA
;
A
#
# COMPACT_ATOMS: atom_id res chain seq x y z
N MET A 1 40.45 -12.89 -25.78
CA MET A 1 39.75 -13.67 -24.73
C MET A 1 39.42 -12.67 -23.62
N THR A 2 38.23 -12.05 -23.64
CA THR A 2 37.05 -12.43 -22.81
C THR A 2 37.39 -12.40 -21.31
N VAL A 3 36.71 -11.72 -20.38
CA VAL A 3 35.36 -11.11 -20.29
C VAL A 3 35.53 -9.99 -19.22
N GLY A 4 35.05 -8.75 -19.37
CA GLY A 4 33.65 -8.38 -19.12
C GLY A 4 33.21 -8.72 -17.70
N LEU A 5 33.09 -7.72 -16.82
CA LEU A 5 31.98 -7.58 -15.87
C LEU A 5 32.10 -6.18 -15.23
N THR A 6 31.45 -5.20 -15.84
CA THR A 6 31.04 -4.00 -15.12
C THR A 6 30.07 -4.48 -14.05
N ALA A 7 30.52 -4.51 -12.80
CA ALA A 7 29.63 -4.66 -11.66
C ALA A 7 28.79 -3.39 -11.58
N GLN A 8 27.75 -3.32 -12.42
CA GLN A 8 26.67 -2.37 -12.24
C GLN A 8 25.90 -2.92 -11.05
N MET A 9 26.35 -2.54 -9.86
CA MET A 9 25.49 -2.53 -8.69
C MET A 9 24.27 -1.74 -9.14
N ALA A 10 23.20 -2.45 -9.49
CA ALA A 10 21.92 -1.84 -9.74
C ALA A 10 21.61 -1.11 -8.44
N SER A 11 21.81 0.21 -8.43
CA SER A 11 21.14 1.06 -7.48
C SER A 11 19.69 0.65 -7.61
N ALA A 12 19.14 0.01 -6.58
CA ALA A 12 17.70 -0.05 -6.43
C ALA A 12 17.27 1.41 -6.60
N GLN A 13 16.67 1.71 -7.74
CA GLN A 13 16.01 2.98 -7.95
C GLN A 13 14.90 2.93 -6.92
N ALA A 14 15.16 3.42 -5.71
CA ALA A 14 14.12 3.74 -4.78
C ALA A 14 13.32 4.81 -5.53
N GLY A 15 12.29 4.36 -6.26
CA GLY A 15 11.33 5.25 -6.87
C GLY A 15 10.91 6.21 -5.77
N SER A 16 10.95 7.52 -6.05
CA SER A 16 10.67 8.55 -5.07
C SER A 16 9.34 8.25 -4.39
N MET A 17 9.39 7.73 -3.15
CA MET A 17 8.19 7.47 -2.37
C MET A 17 7.55 8.80 -1.98
N THR A 18 6.28 8.99 -2.31
CA THR A 18 5.51 10.16 -1.90
C THR A 18 4.67 9.86 -0.67
N TYR A 19 4.28 10.90 0.08
CA TYR A 19 3.52 10.76 1.31
C TYR A 19 2.11 11.30 1.14
N VAL A 20 1.11 10.52 1.57
CA VAL A 20 -0.29 10.94 1.65
C VAL A 20 -0.76 10.68 3.07
N LEU A 21 -1.12 11.74 3.80
CA LEU A 21 -1.46 11.67 5.22
C LEU A 21 -2.83 12.28 5.46
N GLY A 22 -3.66 11.55 6.20
CA GLY A 22 -4.90 12.00 6.79
C GLY A 22 -4.71 12.80 8.09
N ASP A 23 -5.79 12.93 8.85
CA ASP A 23 -5.88 13.57 10.15
C ASP A 23 -6.58 12.66 11.16
N ALA A 24 -7.23 13.22 12.18
CA ALA A 24 -7.85 12.43 13.25
C ALA A 24 -9.33 12.10 12.97
N GLY A 25 -9.85 12.48 11.81
CA GLY A 25 -11.20 12.13 11.37
C GLY A 25 -11.20 11.37 10.05
N ALA A 26 -12.38 10.94 9.63
CA ALA A 26 -12.56 10.18 8.41
C ALA A 26 -12.01 10.89 7.17
N ASN A 27 -11.12 10.23 6.43
CA ASN A 27 -10.51 10.77 5.23
C ASN A 27 -10.68 9.87 4.01
N HIS A 28 -10.56 10.49 2.84
CA HIS A 28 -10.50 9.80 1.55
C HIS A 28 -9.10 10.01 0.97
N LEU A 29 -8.24 8.99 1.09
CA LEU A 29 -6.84 9.08 0.69
C LEU A 29 -6.63 8.40 -0.67
N SER A 30 -5.93 9.08 -1.58
CA SER A 30 -5.55 8.52 -2.88
C SER A 30 -4.05 8.75 -3.11
N GLY A 31 -3.29 7.67 -3.28
CA GLY A 31 -1.84 7.74 -3.44
C GLY A 31 -1.39 8.22 -4.83
N GLY A 32 -2.12 7.81 -5.86
CA GLY A 32 -1.80 8.18 -7.24
C GLY A 32 -1.00 7.09 -7.92
N SER A 33 0.05 7.44 -8.65
CA SER A 33 0.91 6.47 -9.34
C SER A 33 2.33 6.53 -8.80
N GLY A 34 3.01 5.39 -8.73
CA GLY A 34 4.37 5.27 -8.19
C GLY A 34 4.33 4.63 -6.80
N ALA A 35 5.43 4.65 -6.06
CA ALA A 35 5.41 4.17 -4.68
C ALA A 35 4.90 5.26 -3.72
N GLN A 36 3.98 4.92 -2.83
CA GLN A 36 3.42 5.81 -1.82
C GLN A 36 3.58 5.27 -0.40
N LEU A 37 3.63 6.19 0.56
CA LEU A 37 3.35 5.93 1.97
C LEU A 37 2.05 6.64 2.34
N LEU A 38 0.99 5.87 2.59
CA LEU A 38 -0.32 6.35 2.98
C LEU A 38 -0.54 6.13 4.48
N GLY A 39 -0.96 7.18 5.18
CA GLY A 39 -1.26 7.14 6.62
C GLY A 39 -2.60 7.77 6.93
N GLY A 40 -3.61 6.98 7.30
CA GLY A 40 -4.94 7.47 7.67
C GLY A 40 -4.94 8.24 8.99
N ARG A 41 -4.28 7.64 10.00
CA ARG A 41 -4.07 8.10 11.38
C ARG A 41 -5.25 7.86 12.29
N GLY A 42 -6.41 8.48 12.14
CA GLY A 42 -7.52 8.20 13.04
C GLY A 42 -8.86 8.52 12.42
N GLY A 43 -9.89 7.80 12.86
CA GLY A 43 -11.20 7.85 12.21
C GLY A 43 -11.28 6.82 11.09
N ASP A 44 -12.47 6.71 10.49
CA ASP A 44 -12.76 5.67 9.51
C ASP A 44 -12.34 6.15 8.10
N ASP A 45 -11.27 5.56 7.56
CA ASP A 45 -10.64 6.03 6.33
C ASP A 45 -10.97 5.17 5.10
N ALA A 46 -11.16 5.83 3.96
CA ALA A 46 -11.23 5.19 2.65
C ALA A 46 -9.91 5.42 1.90
N ILE A 47 -9.10 4.38 1.78
CA ILE A 47 -7.72 4.47 1.27
C ILE A 47 -7.61 3.75 -0.07
N ARG A 48 -7.11 4.45 -1.09
CA ARG A 48 -6.78 3.88 -2.39
C ARG A 48 -5.32 4.19 -2.73
N PRO A 49 -4.39 3.24 -2.55
CA PRO A 49 -2.97 3.46 -2.80
C PRO A 49 -2.74 3.86 -4.27
N GLY A 50 -3.21 3.01 -5.19
CA GLY A 50 -3.06 3.24 -6.62
C GLY A 50 -2.09 2.21 -7.20
N PRO A 51 -1.55 2.43 -8.40
CA PRO A 51 -0.49 1.59 -8.93
C PRO A 51 0.90 1.97 -8.41
N GLY A 52 1.72 0.95 -8.14
CA GLY A 52 3.08 1.05 -7.61
C GLY A 52 3.21 0.33 -6.27
N ALA A 53 4.44 0.23 -5.75
CA ALA A 53 4.69 -0.49 -4.51
C ALA A 53 4.41 0.42 -3.30
N ASP A 54 3.27 0.20 -2.66
CA ASP A 54 2.75 1.11 -1.63
C ASP A 54 2.89 0.57 -0.20
N ILE A 55 2.95 1.48 0.76
CA ILE A 55 2.90 1.19 2.19
C ILE A 55 1.69 1.91 2.77
N VAL A 56 0.71 1.16 3.27
CA VAL A 56 -0.49 1.70 3.91
C VAL A 56 -0.43 1.45 5.40
N ARG A 57 -0.72 2.50 6.17
CA ARG A 57 -0.97 2.46 7.61
C ARG A 57 -2.30 3.15 7.87
N ALA A 58 -3.39 2.40 7.96
CA ALA A 58 -4.71 2.99 8.03
C ALA A 58 -4.91 3.71 9.38
N GLY A 59 -4.70 3.01 10.49
CA GLY A 59 -4.72 3.59 11.83
C GLY A 59 -5.85 3.02 12.67
N PRO A 60 -6.20 3.64 13.80
CA PRO A 60 -7.45 3.39 14.50
C PRO A 60 -8.67 3.89 13.73
N GLY A 61 -9.69 3.03 13.61
CA GLY A 61 -10.92 3.31 12.87
C GLY A 61 -11.41 2.04 12.19
N ASP A 62 -12.60 2.07 11.61
CA ASP A 62 -13.04 1.01 10.70
C ASP A 62 -12.65 1.41 9.27
N ASP A 63 -11.48 0.96 8.82
CA ASP A 63 -10.88 1.43 7.58
C ASP A 63 -11.21 0.54 6.37
N TYR A 64 -11.25 1.17 5.19
CA TYR A 64 -11.46 0.49 3.92
C TYR A 64 -10.31 0.76 2.95
N VAL A 65 -9.53 -0.27 2.63
CA VAL A 65 -8.38 -0.17 1.71
C VAL A 65 -8.71 -0.85 0.39
N PHE A 66 -8.67 -0.10 -0.71
CA PHE A 66 -8.94 -0.62 -2.05
C PHE A 66 -7.65 -0.85 -2.85
N LEU A 67 -7.21 -2.11 -2.90
CA LEU A 67 -6.06 -2.57 -3.65
C LEU A 67 -6.39 -2.84 -5.12
N ARG A 68 -5.34 -2.81 -5.94
CA ARG A 68 -5.40 -3.13 -7.36
C ARG A 68 -4.41 -4.24 -7.67
N ASN A 69 -4.78 -5.11 -8.59
CA ASN A 69 -3.83 -6.03 -9.19
C ASN A 69 -3.03 -5.28 -10.25
N ASP A 70 -1.83 -4.85 -9.92
CA ASP A 70 -0.93 -4.13 -10.82
C ASP A 70 0.47 -4.78 -10.92
N GLY A 71 0.69 -5.87 -10.16
CA GLY A 71 1.93 -6.61 -10.10
C GLY A 71 3.00 -5.97 -9.21
N ALA A 72 2.70 -4.86 -8.55
CA ALA A 72 3.56 -4.29 -7.53
C ALA A 72 3.41 -5.04 -6.20
N VAL A 73 4.20 -4.65 -5.21
CA VAL A 73 4.17 -5.26 -3.89
C VAL A 73 3.70 -4.22 -2.91
N ASP A 74 2.49 -4.43 -2.38
CA ASP A 74 1.93 -3.57 -1.36
C ASP A 74 2.13 -4.13 0.05
N ARG A 75 2.24 -3.23 1.03
CA ARG A 75 2.29 -3.57 2.45
C ARG A 75 1.20 -2.83 3.21
N ILE A 76 0.23 -3.57 3.72
CA ILE A 76 -0.97 -3.01 4.33
C ILE A 76 -1.00 -3.36 5.81
N HIS A 77 -0.93 -2.33 6.65
CA HIS A 77 -1.21 -2.39 8.07
C HIS A 77 -2.52 -1.64 8.30
N CYS A 78 -3.59 -2.35 8.67
CA CYS A 78 -4.88 -1.69 8.84
C CYS A 78 -4.90 -0.93 10.17
N GLY A 79 -5.06 -1.59 11.31
CA GLY A 79 -4.70 -0.98 12.57
C GLY A 79 -5.48 -1.58 13.71
N THR A 80 -6.31 -0.78 14.36
CA THR A 80 -7.27 -1.24 15.35
C THR A 80 -8.66 -0.81 14.91
N GLY A 81 -9.62 -1.71 14.97
CA GLY A 81 -10.98 -1.48 14.49
C GLY A 81 -11.42 -2.71 13.70
N PHE A 82 -12.44 -2.56 12.89
CA PHE A 82 -12.82 -3.57 11.91
C PHE A 82 -12.46 -3.08 10.51
N ASP A 83 -11.36 -3.60 10.00
CA ASP A 83 -10.79 -3.12 8.75
C ASP A 83 -11.09 -4.06 7.59
N VAL A 84 -11.31 -3.50 6.41
CA VAL A 84 -11.59 -4.26 5.19
C VAL A 84 -10.62 -3.89 4.09
N VAL A 85 -9.90 -4.89 3.59
CA VAL A 85 -9.11 -4.79 2.36
C VAL A 85 -9.90 -5.37 1.21
N ALA A 86 -10.22 -4.53 0.22
CA ALA A 86 -10.92 -4.93 -0.98
C ALA A 86 -10.00 -4.91 -2.19
N TYR A 87 -10.20 -5.86 -3.08
CA TYR A 87 -9.47 -5.94 -4.35
C TYR A 87 -10.41 -6.41 -5.42
N ARG A 88 -10.16 -6.01 -6.67
CA ARG A 88 -10.98 -6.46 -7.79
C ARG A 88 -10.35 -7.69 -8.42
N PHE A 89 -11.08 -8.81 -8.45
CA PHE A 89 -10.66 -10.12 -8.97
C PHE A 89 -9.63 -10.86 -8.11
N ALA A 90 -8.46 -10.27 -7.86
CA ALA A 90 -7.40 -10.89 -7.05
C ALA A 90 -6.43 -9.84 -6.48
N VAL A 91 -5.99 -10.03 -5.24
CA VAL A 91 -4.78 -9.40 -4.69
C VAL A 91 -3.54 -9.92 -5.41
N ASP A 92 -2.50 -9.10 -5.48
CA ASP A 92 -1.24 -9.58 -5.98
C ASP A 92 -0.65 -10.60 -5.01
N ARG A 93 -0.13 -11.70 -5.57
CA ARG A 93 0.41 -12.83 -4.77
C ARG A 93 1.60 -12.44 -3.89
N HIS A 94 2.13 -11.23 -4.08
CA HIS A 94 3.27 -10.70 -3.36
C HIS A 94 2.87 -9.63 -2.34
N ASP A 95 1.60 -9.20 -2.30
CA ASP A 95 1.11 -8.26 -1.31
C ASP A 95 1.21 -8.86 0.09
N ILE A 96 1.54 -8.01 1.04
CA ILE A 96 1.64 -8.34 2.46
C ILE A 96 0.53 -7.56 3.16
N ILE A 97 -0.56 -8.27 3.46
CA ILE A 97 -1.67 -7.74 4.25
C ILE A 97 -1.52 -8.29 5.67
N ASP A 98 -1.39 -7.40 6.64
CA ASP A 98 -1.24 -7.78 8.03
C ASP A 98 -2.49 -8.48 8.58
N ARG A 99 -2.31 -9.28 9.62
CA ARG A 99 -3.41 -10.05 10.25
C ARG A 99 -4.44 -9.17 10.97
N ASN A 100 -4.14 -7.89 11.18
CA ASN A 100 -5.05 -6.92 11.76
C ASN A 100 -5.93 -6.25 10.70
N CYS A 101 -6.01 -6.84 9.51
CA CYS A 101 -7.03 -6.53 8.52
C CYS A 101 -8.06 -7.66 8.57
N GLU A 102 -9.20 -7.41 9.21
CA GLU A 102 -10.18 -8.43 9.59
C GLU A 102 -11.01 -8.94 8.40
N GLY A 103 -11.23 -8.08 7.40
CA GLY A 103 -12.00 -8.38 6.20
C GLY A 103 -11.15 -8.35 4.94
N ALA A 104 -11.31 -9.38 4.09
CA ALA A 104 -10.81 -9.37 2.72
C ALA A 104 -11.98 -9.67 1.76
N ILE A 105 -12.33 -8.73 0.88
CA ILE A 105 -13.45 -8.86 -0.06
C ILE A 105 -12.93 -8.78 -1.51
N ALA A 106 -13.33 -9.76 -2.32
CA ALA A 106 -12.99 -9.90 -3.74
C ALA A 106 -14.10 -9.41 -4.68
#